data_AF-X0WYT8-F1
#
_entry.id   AF-X0WYT8-F1
#
_cell.length_a   1.000
_cell.length_b   1.000
_cell.length_c   1.000
_cell.angle_alpha   90.00
_cell.angle_beta   90.00
_cell.angle_gamma   90.00
#
_symmetry.space_group_name_H-M   'P 1'
#
loop_
_entity.id
_entity.type
_entity.pdbx_description
1 polymer ?
#
loop_
_entity_poly.entity_id
_entity_poly.type
_entity_poly.pdbx_seq_one_letter_code
_entity_poly.pdbx_strand_id
1 'polypeptide(L)'
;AKMGLRARQYFHIGVDDISILSHAGSIPPLSCMNDGLQVSTGGTIGHGLITVSSDPPFQPKADFTFKAKSICLRLKEQYWHIIRSDIRRGIELCGLNTENYWKHVRKLALYYWLEWDRMEIFDITPQS
;
A
#
# COMPACT_ATOMS: atom_id res chain seq x y z
N ALA A 1 -4.00 0.56 -3.51
CA ALA A 1 -5.25 -0.18 -3.79
C ALA A 1 -5.09 -1.71 -3.81
N LYS A 2 -4.10 -2.32 -4.51
CA LYS A 2 -3.99 -3.79 -4.56
C LYS A 2 -3.96 -4.49 -3.19
N MET A 3 -3.27 -3.91 -2.22
CA MET A 3 -3.17 -4.47 -0.86
C MET A 3 -4.52 -4.59 -0.16
N GLY A 4 -5.34 -3.52 -0.16
CA GLY A 4 -6.66 -3.57 0.48
C GLY A 4 -7.65 -4.48 -0.26
N LEU A 5 -7.57 -4.56 -1.60
CA LEU A 5 -8.31 -5.57 -2.37
C LEU A 5 -7.90 -6.99 -1.95
N ARG A 6 -6.60 -7.25 -1.78
CA ARG A 6 -6.10 -8.57 -1.38
C ARG A 6 -6.55 -8.95 0.04
N ALA A 7 -6.58 -7.98 0.96
CA ALA A 7 -7.09 -8.18 2.31
C ALA A 7 -8.59 -8.54 2.31
N ARG A 8 -9.40 -7.83 1.52
CA ARG A 8 -10.84 -8.15 1.35
C ARG A 8 -11.07 -9.55 0.80
N GLN A 9 -10.26 -9.94 -0.20
CA GLN A 9 -10.30 -11.30 -0.75
C GLN A 9 -9.90 -12.36 0.29
N TYR A 10 -8.94 -12.06 1.17
CA TYR A 10 -8.55 -12.98 2.24
C TYR A 10 -9.69 -13.19 3.24
N PHE A 11 -10.35 -12.11 3.68
CA PHE A 11 -11.43 -12.19 4.67
C PHE A 11 -12.80 -12.52 4.09
N HIS A 12 -12.96 -12.53 2.76
CA HIS A 12 -14.23 -12.71 2.06
C HIS A 12 -15.30 -11.66 2.45
N ILE A 13 -14.88 -10.39 2.48
CA ILE A 13 -15.72 -9.26 2.92
C ILE A 13 -15.95 -8.20 1.84
N GLY A 14 -16.99 -7.39 2.06
CA GLY A 14 -17.32 -6.20 1.28
C GLY A 14 -16.37 -5.03 1.54
N VAL A 15 -16.90 -3.81 1.37
CA VAL A 15 -16.25 -2.57 1.82
C VAL A 15 -16.70 -2.26 3.25
N ASP A 16 -15.93 -1.44 3.98
CA ASP A 16 -16.27 -0.86 5.30
C ASP A 16 -16.30 -1.79 6.53
N ASP A 17 -15.87 -3.04 6.36
CA ASP A 17 -15.89 -4.04 7.44
C ASP A 17 -14.54 -4.26 8.13
N ILE A 18 -13.46 -3.54 7.74
CA ILE A 18 -12.09 -3.88 8.14
C ILE A 18 -11.34 -2.71 8.78
N SER A 19 -10.68 -2.98 9.90
CA SER A 19 -9.76 -2.04 10.55
C SER A 19 -8.34 -2.23 10.01
N ILE A 20 -7.62 -1.13 9.82
CA ILE A 20 -6.33 -1.11 9.14
C ILE A 20 -5.33 -0.28 9.96
N LEU A 21 -4.15 -0.86 10.22
CA LEU A 21 -2.97 -0.14 10.66
C LEU A 21 -1.94 -0.11 9.52
N SER A 22 -1.75 1.05 8.90
CA SER A 22 -0.75 1.25 7.85
C SER A 22 0.61 1.59 8.44
N HIS A 23 1.66 0.93 7.93
CA HIS A 23 3.05 1.20 8.31
C HIS A 23 3.79 2.02 7.24
N ALA A 24 3.07 2.65 6.31
CA ALA A 24 3.67 3.48 5.25
C ALA A 24 4.11 4.88 5.70
N GLY A 25 3.79 5.29 6.93
CA GLY A 25 4.03 6.65 7.41
C GLY A 25 3.23 7.71 6.63
N SER A 26 3.65 8.96 6.74
CA SER A 26 2.95 10.14 6.17
C SER A 26 3.71 10.84 5.03
N ILE A 27 4.93 10.40 4.71
CA ILE A 27 5.80 11.07 3.72
C ILE A 27 5.70 10.39 2.34
N PRO A 28 5.38 11.15 1.26
CA PRO A 28 5.40 10.63 -0.11
C PRO A 28 6.80 10.18 -0.54
N PRO A 29 6.91 9.23 -1.48
CA PRO A 29 5.82 8.60 -2.23
C PRO A 29 5.21 7.38 -1.54
N LEU A 30 5.77 6.91 -0.43
CA LEU A 30 5.29 5.70 0.26
C LEU A 30 3.91 5.92 0.89
N SER A 31 3.66 7.09 1.48
CA SER A 31 2.38 7.41 2.11
C SER A 31 1.19 7.43 1.16
N CYS A 32 1.39 7.54 -0.16
CA CYS A 32 0.33 7.38 -1.16
C CYS A 32 -0.33 5.99 -1.11
N MET A 33 0.33 5.01 -0.48
CA MET A 33 -0.29 3.72 -0.16
C MET A 33 -1.54 3.89 0.70
N ASN A 34 -1.55 4.86 1.63
CA ASN A 34 -2.67 5.11 2.54
C ASN A 34 -3.94 5.49 1.77
N ASP A 35 -3.84 6.37 0.76
CA ASP A 35 -4.96 6.71 -0.13
C ASP A 35 -5.43 5.47 -0.88
N GLY A 36 -4.48 4.67 -1.34
CA GLY A 36 -4.74 3.41 -1.99
C GLY A 36 -5.48 2.42 -1.09
N LEU A 37 -5.19 2.38 0.22
CA LEU A 37 -5.87 1.54 1.20
C LEU A 37 -7.30 2.02 1.38
N GLN A 38 -7.50 3.31 1.67
CA GLN A 38 -8.81 3.95 1.85
C GLN A 38 -9.77 3.63 0.69
N VAL A 39 -9.33 3.88 -0.55
CA VAL A 39 -10.16 3.64 -1.76
C VAL A 39 -10.50 2.16 -1.94
N SER A 40 -9.57 1.25 -1.61
CA SER A 40 -9.77 -0.18 -1.86
C SER A 40 -10.58 -0.91 -0.81
N THR A 41 -10.64 -0.39 0.41
CA THR A 41 -11.35 -1.01 1.53
C THR A 41 -12.63 -0.28 1.90
N GLY A 42 -12.84 0.95 1.43
CA GLY A 42 -13.92 1.82 1.88
C GLY A 42 -13.64 2.48 3.24
N GLY A 43 -12.76 1.87 4.05
CA GLY A 43 -12.34 2.41 5.33
C GLY A 43 -11.76 3.81 5.19
N THR A 44 -12.43 4.81 5.75
CA THR A 44 -11.92 6.18 5.78
C THR A 44 -11.23 6.45 7.11
N ILE A 45 -10.26 7.37 7.10
CA ILE A 45 -9.64 7.89 8.33
C ILE A 45 -10.70 8.55 9.22
N GLY A 46 -11.70 9.21 8.62
CA GLY A 46 -12.79 9.90 9.34
C GLY A 46 -13.71 9.00 10.16
N HIS A 47 -13.78 7.70 9.84
CA HIS A 47 -14.52 6.70 10.62
C HIS A 47 -13.61 5.91 11.59
N GLY A 48 -12.32 6.27 11.70
CA GLY A 48 -11.36 5.58 12.57
C GLY A 48 -10.97 4.17 12.10
N LEU A 49 -11.28 3.81 10.86
CA LEU A 49 -11.01 2.48 10.30
C LEU A 49 -9.58 2.34 9.74
N ILE A 50 -8.87 3.45 9.53
CA ILE A 50 -7.46 3.46 9.13
C ILE A 50 -6.66 4.32 10.08
N THR A 51 -5.66 3.70 10.71
CA THR A 51 -4.63 4.37 11.49
C THR A 51 -3.31 4.29 10.73
N VAL A 52 -2.53 5.36 10.75
CA VAL A 52 -1.18 5.40 10.15
C VAL A 52 -0.16 5.40 11.29
N SER A 53 0.74 4.43 11.30
CA SER A 53 1.84 4.39 12.26
C SER A 53 2.79 5.57 12.04
N SER A 54 3.18 6.20 13.15
CA SER A 54 4.24 7.21 13.21
C SER A 54 5.63 6.62 13.43
N ASP A 55 5.72 5.31 13.65
CA ASP A 55 6.94 4.68 14.16
C ASP A 55 7.77 4.09 13.00
N PRO A 56 9.01 4.57 12.80
CA PRO A 56 9.89 3.99 11.80
C PRO A 56 10.40 2.59 12.23
N PRO A 57 10.79 1.74 11.26
CA PRO A 57 10.91 2.01 9.83
C PRO A 57 9.57 1.91 9.07
N PHE A 58 9.30 2.89 8.20
CA PHE A 58 8.14 2.85 7.31
C PHE A 58 8.35 1.85 6.16
N GLN A 59 7.32 1.05 5.89
CA GLN A 59 7.36 -0.06 4.95
C GLN A 59 6.05 -0.18 4.17
N PRO A 60 6.06 -0.76 2.94
CA PRO A 60 4.85 -1.11 2.20
C PRO A 60 4.14 -2.31 2.86
N LYS A 61 3.60 -2.08 4.05
CA LYS A 61 3.03 -3.08 4.96
C LYS A 61 1.81 -2.48 5.65
N ALA A 62 0.77 -3.29 5.85
CA ALA A 62 -0.37 -2.93 6.68
C ALA A 62 -0.91 -4.16 7.42
N ASP A 63 -1.40 -3.93 8.64
CA ASP A 63 -2.13 -4.91 9.42
C ASP A 63 -3.62 -4.68 9.22
N PHE A 64 -4.35 -5.78 9.07
CA PHE A 64 -5.76 -5.80 8.77
C PHE A 64 -6.48 -6.67 9.80
N THR A 65 -7.48 -6.10 10.45
CA THR A 65 -8.27 -6.77 11.48
C THR A 65 -9.73 -6.80 11.07
N PHE A 66 -10.28 -8.01 11.01
CA PHE A 66 -11.71 -8.23 10.84
C PHE A 66 -12.21 -9.17 11.94
N LYS A 67 -13.15 -8.67 12.75
CA LYS A 67 -13.63 -9.36 13.96
C LYS A 67 -12.44 -9.72 14.87
N ALA A 68 -12.29 -11.00 15.22
CA ALA A 68 -11.21 -11.50 16.07
C ALA A 68 -10.00 -12.05 15.28
N LYS A 69 -9.89 -11.75 13.97
CA LYS A 69 -8.80 -12.23 13.13
C LYS A 69 -8.00 -11.07 12.57
N SER A 70 -6.68 -11.19 12.68
CA SER A 70 -5.73 -10.19 12.23
C SER A 70 -4.69 -10.81 11.31
N ILE A 71 -4.36 -10.12 10.23
CA ILE A 71 -3.27 -10.50 9.31
C ILE A 71 -2.40 -9.29 9.00
N CYS A 72 -1.13 -9.53 8.72
CA CYS A 72 -0.23 -8.56 8.14
C CYS A 72 -0.05 -8.88 6.66
N LEU A 73 -0.25 -7.88 5.80
CA LEU A 73 0.15 -7.94 4.39
C LEU A 73 1.39 -7.08 4.20
N ARG A 74 2.43 -7.67 3.60
CA ARG A 74 3.68 -6.99 3.28
C ARG A 74 3.99 -7.17 1.79
N LEU A 75 4.35 -6.09 1.11
CA LEU A 75 4.90 -6.21 -0.24
C LEU A 75 6.22 -6.98 -0.17
N LYS A 76 6.33 -8.06 -0.97
CA LYS A 76 7.56 -8.86 -1.06
C LYS A 76 8.75 -7.97 -1.41
N GLU A 77 9.88 -8.21 -0.74
CA GLU A 77 11.06 -7.33 -0.78
C GLU A 77 11.58 -7.11 -2.21
N GLN A 78 11.53 -8.14 -3.07
CA GLN A 78 11.94 -8.04 -4.48
C GLN A 78 11.15 -6.97 -5.26
N TYR A 79 9.84 -6.84 -5.02
CA TYR A 79 9.01 -5.82 -5.66
C TYR A 79 9.29 -4.45 -5.06
N TRP A 80 9.53 -4.40 -3.74
CA TRP A 80 9.88 -3.15 -3.08
C TRP A 80 11.22 -2.58 -3.56
N HIS A 81 12.21 -3.43 -3.84
CA HIS A 81 13.46 -3.02 -4.46
C HIS A 81 13.25 -2.40 -5.85
N ILE A 82 12.40 -3.01 -6.69
CA ILE A 82 12.08 -2.50 -8.03
C ILE A 82 11.44 -1.11 -7.91
N ILE A 83 10.39 -0.96 -7.09
CA ILE A 83 9.72 0.34 -6.90
C ILE A 83 10.71 1.41 -6.44
N ARG A 84 11.53 1.12 -5.43
CA ARG A 84 12.53 2.07 -4.91
C ARG A 84 13.53 2.50 -5.99
N SER A 85 13.99 1.54 -6.80
CA SER A 85 14.93 1.81 -7.88
C SER A 85 14.31 2.70 -8.96
N ASP A 86 13.09 2.39 -9.39
CA ASP A 86 12.38 3.13 -10.44
C ASP A 86 12.03 4.55 -9.98
N ILE A 87 11.54 4.71 -8.74
CA ILE A 87 11.28 6.05 -8.16
C ILE A 87 12.56 6.87 -8.06
N ARG A 88 13.65 6.27 -7.57
CA ARG A 88 14.95 6.96 -7.46
C ARG A 88 15.43 7.46 -8.83
N ARG A 89 15.36 6.60 -9.85
CA ARG A 89 15.70 6.98 -11.22
C ARG A 89 14.80 8.11 -11.73
N GLY A 90 13.50 8.08 -11.43
CA GLY A 90 12.58 9.17 -11.77
C GLY A 90 12.97 10.50 -11.13
N ILE A 91 13.40 10.50 -9.87
CA ILE A 91 13.90 11.69 -9.17
C ILE A 91 15.20 12.21 -9.82
N GLU A 92 16.14 11.31 -10.13
CA GLU A 92 17.42 11.65 -10.77
C GLU A 92 17.22 12.26 -12.18
N LEU A 93 16.24 11.77 -12.96
CA LEU A 93 15.99 12.24 -14.32
C LEU A 93 15.12 13.51 -14.40
N CYS A 94 14.16 13.67 -13.49
CA CYS A 94 13.12 14.70 -13.61
C CYS A 94 13.18 15.76 -12.50
N GLY A 95 13.94 15.55 -11.43
CA GLY A 95 13.85 16.34 -10.20
C GLY A 95 12.62 15.96 -9.37
N LEU A 96 12.76 15.98 -8.04
CA LEU A 96 11.66 15.66 -7.13
C LEU A 96 10.50 16.66 -7.30
N ASN A 97 9.26 16.18 -7.26
CA ASN A 97 8.03 16.99 -7.30
C ASN A 97 7.81 17.81 -8.60
N THR A 98 8.53 17.53 -9.68
CA THR A 98 8.22 18.14 -10.99
C THR A 98 7.04 17.44 -11.67
N GLU A 99 6.40 18.12 -12.61
CA GLU A 99 5.32 17.52 -13.42
C GLU A 99 5.80 16.26 -14.16
N ASN A 100 7.04 16.29 -14.68
CA ASN A 100 7.65 15.16 -15.38
C ASN A 100 7.89 13.96 -14.45
N TYR A 101 8.29 14.20 -13.19
CA TYR A 101 8.39 13.15 -12.18
C TYR A 101 7.03 12.49 -11.93
N TRP A 102 5.96 13.27 -11.76
CA TRP A 102 4.62 12.71 -11.54
C TRP A 102 4.07 11.95 -12.76
N LYS A 103 4.36 12.41 -13.98
CA LYS A 103 4.06 11.65 -15.22
C LYS A 103 4.80 10.31 -15.25
N HIS A 104 6.06 10.30 -14.83
CA HIS A 104 6.86 9.08 -14.73
C HIS A 104 6.29 8.10 -13.69
N VAL A 105 6.03 8.58 -12.46
CA VAL A 105 5.41 7.79 -11.38
C VAL A 105 4.06 7.22 -11.82
N ARG A 106 3.23 8.00 -12.52
CA ARG A 106 1.95 7.53 -13.06
C ARG A 106 2.14 6.39 -14.06
N LYS A 107 3.12 6.49 -14.96
CA LYS A 107 3.41 5.42 -15.93
C LYS A 107 3.83 4.12 -15.24
N LEU A 108 4.71 4.21 -14.24
CA LEU A 108 5.12 3.07 -13.42
C LEU A 108 3.93 2.46 -12.67
N ALA A 109 3.09 3.28 -12.04
CA ALA A 109 1.93 2.83 -11.31
C ALA A 109 0.95 2.05 -12.21
N LEU A 110 0.71 2.51 -13.44
CA LEU A 110 -0.12 1.79 -14.42
C LEU A 110 0.52 0.46 -14.85
N TYR A 111 1.83 0.45 -15.10
CA TYR A 111 2.57 -0.76 -15.45
C TYR A 111 2.50 -1.81 -14.33
N TYR A 112 2.85 -1.44 -13.09
CA TYR A 112 2.73 -2.34 -11.94
C TYR A 112 1.28 -2.76 -11.71
N TRP A 113 0.30 -1.91 -12.01
CA TRP A 113 -1.12 -2.26 -11.89
C TRP A 113 -1.51 -3.36 -12.88
N LEU A 114 -1.01 -3.31 -14.12
CA LEU A 114 -1.29 -4.30 -15.13
C LEU A 114 -0.54 -5.62 -14.89
N GLU A 115 0.77 -5.53 -14.64
CA GLU A 115 1.66 -6.69 -14.71
C GLU A 115 1.76 -7.51 -13.42
N TRP A 116 1.53 -6.90 -12.25
CA TRP A 116 1.80 -7.58 -10.98
C TRP A 116 0.54 -8.22 -10.40
N ASP A 117 0.51 -9.54 -10.27
CA ASP A 117 -0.65 -10.18 -9.63
C ASP A 117 -0.67 -9.90 -8.12
N ARG A 118 -1.79 -9.32 -7.66
CA ARG A 118 -2.03 -9.06 -6.22
C ARG A 118 -2.07 -10.34 -5.38
N MET A 119 -2.32 -11.49 -5.98
CA MET A 119 -2.25 -12.78 -5.29
C MET A 119 -0.81 -13.20 -4.97
N GLU A 120 0.15 -12.70 -5.75
CA GLU A 120 1.55 -13.13 -5.72
C GLU A 120 2.51 -12.14 -5.06
N ILE A 121 2.23 -10.84 -5.13
CA ILE A 121 3.19 -9.80 -4.70
C ILE A 121 3.23 -9.55 -3.19
N PHE A 122 2.27 -10.09 -2.43
CA PHE A 122 2.18 -9.88 -0.97
C PHE A 122 2.47 -11.15 -0.20
N ASP A 123 3.28 -11.04 0.84
CA ASP A 123 3.33 -12.02 1.91
C ASP A 123 2.18 -11.74 2.89
N ILE A 124 1.50 -12.81 3.33
CA ILE A 124 0.41 -12.74 4.31
C ILE A 124 0.81 -13.56 5.53
N THR A 125 0.87 -12.92 6.69
CA THR A 125 1.15 -13.62 7.96
C THR A 125 0.03 -13.35 8.96
N PRO A 126 -0.50 -14.38 9.66
CA PRO A 126 -1.39 -14.16 10.78
C PRO A 126 -0.74 -13.29 11.86
N GLN A 127 -1.53 -12.47 12.54
CA GLN A 127 -1.13 -11.76 13.75
C GLN A 127 -1.80 -12.42 14.95
N SER A 128 -1.00 -12.82 15.94
CA SER A 128 -1.43 -13.42 17.21
C SER A 128 -1.89 -12.39 18.22
#